data_AF-A0A2M8N7Y5-F1
#
_entry.id   AF-A0A2M8N7Y5-F1
#
_cell.length_a   1.000
_cell.length_b   1.000
_cell.length_c   1.000
_cell.angle_alpha   90.00
_cell.angle_beta   90.00
_cell.angle_gamma   90.00
#
_symmetry.space_group_name_H-M   'P 1'
#
loop_
_entity.id
_entity.type
_entity.pdbx_description
1 polymer ?
#
loop_
_entity_poly.entity_id
_entity_poly.type
_entity_poly.pdbx_seq_one_letter_code
_entity_poly.pdbx_strand_id
1 'polypeptide(L)'
;FLHISKEEQKERLQERLDIPEKRWKFSLGDLPVRQKWDAYMHAYEDVLTRCNTEYAPWYIVPANKKWFRNLIIARAIVETLEDMNLAYPEPEADLEGVVIPD
;
A
#
# COMPACT_ATOMS: atom_id res chain seq x y z
N PHE A 1 2.50 -3.57 -5.40
CA PHE A 1 1.26 -3.79 -6.17
C PHE A 1 0.26 -4.58 -5.33
N LEU A 2 -0.96 -4.05 -5.13
CA LEU A 2 -2.02 -4.74 -4.36
C LEU A 2 -2.84 -5.62 -5.32
N HIS A 3 -2.52 -6.91 -5.36
CA HIS A 3 -3.09 -7.82 -6.33
C HIS A 3 -4.44 -8.37 -5.83
N ILE A 4 -5.52 -8.04 -6.54
CA ILE A 4 -6.84 -8.61 -6.34
C ILE A 4 -7.28 -9.39 -7.57
N SER A 5 -8.14 -10.38 -7.37
CA SER A 5 -8.83 -11.07 -8.46
C SER A 5 -9.89 -10.18 -9.14
N LYS A 6 -10.26 -10.53 -10.37
CA LYS A 6 -11.33 -9.85 -11.13
C LYS A 6 -12.68 -10.01 -10.43
N GLU A 7 -12.88 -11.12 -9.72
CA GLU A 7 -14.06 -11.46 -8.94
C GLU A 7 -14.15 -10.57 -7.70
N GLU A 8 -13.09 -10.52 -6.89
CA GLU A 8 -13.02 -9.63 -5.71
C GLU A 8 -13.27 -8.16 -6.08
N GLN A 9 -12.74 -7.69 -7.21
CA GLN A 9 -13.01 -6.33 -7.68
C GLN A 9 -14.52 -6.12 -7.95
N LYS A 10 -15.19 -7.11 -8.55
CA LYS A 10 -16.64 -7.05 -8.82
C LYS A 10 -17.42 -6.90 -7.53
N GLU A 11 -17.14 -7.75 -6.55
CA GLU A 11 -17.81 -7.76 -5.25
C GLU A 11 -17.65 -6.41 -4.54
N ARG A 12 -16.44 -5.85 -4.53
CA ARG A 12 -16.18 -4.53 -3.94
C ARG A 12 -16.89 -3.39 -4.65
N LEU A 13 -16.98 -3.43 -5.98
CA LEU A 13 -17.71 -2.41 -6.75
C LEU A 13 -19.22 -2.51 -6.49
N GLN A 14 -19.76 -3.72 -6.45
CA GLN A 14 -21.16 -3.96 -6.12
C GLN A 14 -21.48 -3.49 -4.70
N GLU A 15 -20.64 -3.82 -3.71
CA GLU A 15 -20.79 -3.36 -2.32
C GLU A 15 -20.86 -1.82 -2.22
N ARG A 16 -20.12 -1.08 -3.07
CA ARG A 16 -20.19 0.39 -3.09
C ARG A 16 -21.52 0.93 -3.60
N LEU A 17 -22.21 0.19 -4.47
CA LEU A 17 -23.54 0.56 -4.96
C LEU A 17 -24.62 0.20 -3.93
N ASP A 18 -24.47 -0.97 -3.29
CA ASP A 18 -25.45 -1.52 -2.37
C ASP A 18 -25.50 -0.76 -1.04
N ILE A 19 -24.33 -0.29 -0.54
CA ILE A 19 -24.22 0.42 0.73
C ILE A 19 -24.28 1.95 0.49
N PRO A 20 -25.35 2.65 0.91
CA PRO A 20 -25.54 4.08 0.64
C PRO A 20 -24.35 4.96 1.04
N GLU A 21 -23.73 4.68 2.18
CA GLU A 21 -22.59 5.41 2.74
C GLU A 21 -21.30 5.23 1.93
N LYS A 22 -21.26 4.23 1.04
CA LYS A 22 -20.12 3.95 0.15
C LYS A 22 -20.31 4.44 -1.27
N ARG A 23 -21.52 4.86 -1.67
CA ARG A 23 -21.84 5.26 -3.05
C ARG A 23 -20.97 6.39 -3.58
N TRP A 24 -20.57 7.33 -2.71
CA TRP A 24 -19.68 8.42 -3.08
C TRP A 24 -18.30 7.95 -3.59
N LYS A 25 -17.89 6.71 -3.26
CA LYS A 25 -16.64 6.09 -3.71
C LYS A 25 -16.78 5.34 -5.04
N PHE A 26 -17.99 5.22 -5.58
CA PHE A 26 -18.23 4.57 -6.86
C PHE A 26 -18.13 5.59 -7.98
N SER A 27 -17.38 5.26 -9.03
CA SER A 27 -17.34 6.06 -10.26
C SER A 27 -17.85 5.23 -11.43
N LEU A 28 -18.70 5.82 -12.28
CA LEU A 28 -19.07 5.19 -13.56
C LEU A 28 -17.85 4.91 -14.45
N GLY A 29 -16.76 5.67 -14.27
CA GLY A 29 -15.48 5.44 -14.93
C GLY A 29 -14.79 4.13 -14.55
N ASP A 30 -15.17 3.49 -13.43
CA ASP A 30 -14.61 2.20 -13.02
C ASP A 30 -15.07 1.07 -13.96
N LEU A 31 -16.22 1.20 -14.63
CA LEU A 31 -16.79 0.15 -15.48
C LEU A 31 -16.01 -0.03 -16.80
N PRO A 32 -15.69 1.02 -17.59
CA PRO A 32 -14.82 0.88 -18.75
C PRO A 32 -13.41 0.39 -18.40
N VAL A 33 -12.86 0.80 -17.25
CA VAL A 33 -11.56 0.33 -16.76
C VAL A 33 -11.61 -1.17 -16.47
N ARG A 34 -12.67 -1.63 -15.81
CA ARG A 34 -12.90 -3.05 -15.54
C ARG A 34 -13.03 -3.89 -16.81
N GLN A 35 -13.63 -3.37 -17.88
CA GLN A 35 -13.70 -4.07 -19.17
C GLN A 35 -12.31 -4.32 -19.76
N LYS A 36 -11.34 -3.44 -19.47
CA LYS A 36 -9.94 -3.55 -19.90
C LYS A 36 -9.05 -4.32 -18.92
N TRP A 37 -9.62 -5.15 -18.04
CA TRP A 37 -8.89 -5.88 -17.00
C TRP A 37 -7.62 -6.55 -17.51
N ASP A 38 -7.73 -7.33 -18.58
CA ASP A 38 -6.61 -8.13 -19.10
C ASP A 38 -5.50 -7.24 -19.66
N ALA A 39 -5.85 -6.11 -20.30
CA ALA A 39 -4.89 -5.12 -20.76
C ALA A 39 -4.16 -4.43 -19.58
N TYR A 40 -4.86 -4.15 -18.49
CA TYR A 40 -4.23 -3.62 -17.27
C TYR A 40 -3.32 -4.64 -16.60
N MET A 41 -3.72 -5.92 -16.54
CA MET A 41 -2.85 -6.97 -15.98
C MET A 41 -1.57 -7.10 -16.79
N HIS A 42 -1.66 -7.12 -18.11
CA HIS A 42 -0.49 -7.14 -18.98
C HIS A 42 0.42 -5.91 -18.78
N ALA A 43 -0.16 -4.71 -18.68
CA ALA A 43 0.62 -3.50 -18.40
C ALA A 43 1.29 -3.55 -17.02
N TYR A 44 0.63 -4.11 -15.99
CA TYR A 44 1.25 -4.31 -14.68
C TYR A 44 2.37 -5.35 -14.72
N GLU A 45 2.21 -6.45 -15.45
CA GLU A 45 3.27 -7.44 -15.67
C GLU A 45 4.51 -6.80 -16.31
N ASP A 46 4.33 -5.94 -17.32
CA ASP A 46 5.43 -5.20 -17.94
C ASP A 46 6.15 -4.30 -16.93
N VAL A 47 5.41 -3.52 -16.13
CA VAL A 47 5.99 -2.65 -15.10
C VAL A 47 6.75 -3.47 -14.05
N LEU A 48 6.15 -4.55 -13.56
CA LEU A 48 6.74 -5.40 -12.52
C LEU A 48 7.96 -6.16 -13.04
N THR A 49 7.99 -6.52 -14.32
CA THR A 49 9.14 -7.22 -14.91
C THR A 49 10.28 -6.26 -15.22
N ARG A 50 9.98 -5.07 -15.74
CA ARG A 50 10.99 -4.15 -16.26
C ARG A 50 11.51 -3.16 -15.23
N CYS A 51 10.75 -2.90 -14.16
CA CYS A 51 11.06 -1.88 -13.17
C CYS A 51 11.28 -2.46 -11.76
N ASN A 52 11.37 -3.78 -11.60
CA ASN A 52 11.74 -4.43 -10.34
C ASN A 52 13.26 -4.59 -10.25
N THR A 53 13.89 -3.75 -9.45
CA THR A 53 15.35 -3.70 -9.31
C THR A 53 15.76 -3.98 -7.87
N GLU A 54 17.02 -4.38 -7.66
CA GLU A 54 17.53 -4.69 -6.32
C GLU A 54 17.44 -3.49 -5.36
N TYR A 55 17.75 -2.29 -5.84
CA TYR A 55 17.72 -1.07 -5.02
C TYR A 55 16.31 -0.46 -4.89
N ALA A 56 15.35 -0.87 -5.71
CA ALA A 56 13.96 -0.41 -5.68
C ALA A 56 13.02 -1.58 -6.04
N PRO A 57 12.82 -2.54 -5.12
CA PRO A 57 12.05 -3.73 -5.39
C PRO A 57 10.53 -3.45 -5.39
N TRP A 58 9.81 -4.11 -6.29
CA TRP A 58 8.37 -4.21 -6.28
C TRP A 58 7.91 -5.42 -5.47
N TYR A 59 6.97 -5.20 -4.56
CA TYR A 59 6.27 -6.28 -3.83
C TYR A 59 4.89 -6.54 -4.43
N ILE A 60 4.59 -7.80 -4.75
CA ILE A 60 3.24 -8.24 -5.14
C ILE A 60 2.52 -8.74 -3.89
N VAL A 61 1.51 -8.00 -3.43
CA VAL A 61 0.79 -8.29 -2.17
C VAL A 61 -0.59 -8.87 -2.48
N PRO A 62 -0.89 -10.12 -2.09
CA PRO A 62 -2.23 -10.69 -2.21
C PRO A 62 -3.24 -9.87 -1.39
N ALA A 63 -4.21 -9.26 -2.06
CA ALA A 63 -5.04 -8.21 -1.49
C ALA A 63 -6.55 -8.50 -1.49
N ASN A 64 -6.98 -9.72 -1.85
CA ASN A 64 -8.38 -10.13 -1.68
C ASN A 64 -8.80 -10.02 -0.20
N LYS A 65 -7.98 -10.54 0.72
CA LYS A 65 -8.22 -10.41 2.16
C LYS A 65 -7.57 -9.13 2.70
N LYS A 66 -8.38 -8.13 3.06
CA LYS A 66 -7.90 -6.82 3.55
C LYS A 66 -6.99 -6.93 4.78
N TRP A 67 -7.28 -7.83 5.72
CA TRP A 67 -6.46 -8.02 6.92
C TRP A 67 -5.06 -8.55 6.56
N PHE A 68 -4.98 -9.51 5.63
CA PHE A 68 -3.72 -10.11 5.22
C PHE A 68 -2.86 -9.11 4.43
N ARG A 69 -3.49 -8.36 3.52
CA ARG A 69 -2.87 -7.22 2.86
C ARG A 69 -2.21 -6.27 3.87
N ASN A 70 -2.94 -5.89 4.92
CA ASN A 70 -2.43 -4.95 5.93
C ASN A 70 -1.21 -5.53 6.65
N LEU A 71 -1.27 -6.81 7.04
CA LEU A 71 -0.18 -7.51 7.71
C LEU A 71 1.10 -7.53 6.85
N ILE A 72 0.99 -7.93 5.59
CA ILE A 72 2.15 -8.04 4.69
C ILE A 72 2.79 -6.67 4.43
N ILE A 73 1.99 -5.63 4.23
CA ILE A 73 2.51 -4.27 4.02
C ILE A 73 3.20 -3.76 5.28
N ALA A 74 2.55 -3.89 6.44
CA ALA A 74 3.11 -3.43 7.71
C ALA A 74 4.44 -4.12 8.01
N ARG A 75 4.50 -5.45 7.82
CA ARG A 75 5.71 -6.24 8.00
C ARG A 75 6.85 -5.78 7.09
N ALA A 76 6.60 -5.62 5.79
CA ALA A 76 7.63 -5.18 4.85
C ALA A 76 8.20 -3.80 5.20
N ILE A 77 7.35 -2.87 5.65
CA ILE A 77 7.79 -1.53 6.08
C ILE A 77 8.62 -1.62 7.36
N VAL A 78 8.16 -2.37 8.36
CA VAL A 78 8.87 -2.52 9.63
C VAL A 78 10.24 -3.16 9.42
N GLU A 79 10.31 -4.29 8.71
CA GLU A 79 11.58 -4.97 8.41
C GLU A 79 12.55 -4.03 7.67
N THR A 80 12.07 -3.26 6.68
CA THR A 80 12.90 -2.28 5.97
C THR A 80 13.43 -1.18 6.89
N LEU A 81 12.61 -0.67 7.82
CA LEU A 81 13.03 0.37 8.76
C LEU A 81 13.99 -0.16 9.83
N GLU A 82 13.81 -1.41 10.26
CA GLU A 82 14.71 -2.09 11.19
C GLU A 82 16.10 -2.32 10.54
N ASP A 83 16.14 -2.73 9.27
CA ASP A 83 17.37 -2.94 8.50
C ASP A 83 18.19 -1.64 8.31
N MET A 84 17.53 -0.47 8.35
CA MET A 84 18.21 0.83 8.29
C MET A 84 18.99 1.15 9.58
N ASN A 85 18.80 0.38 10.66
CA ASN A 85 19.46 0.56 11.95
C ASN A 85 19.36 2.01 12.46
N LEU A 86 18.15 2.56 12.41
CA LEU A 86 17.87 3.94 12.83
C LEU A 86 18.06 4.09 14.34
N ALA A 87 18.73 5.16 14.74
CA ALA A 87 18.91 5.54 16.14
C ALA A 87 18.53 7.00 16.34
N TYR A 88 18.13 7.36 17.56
CA TYR A 88 18.05 8.75 17.96
C TYR A 88 19.46 9.37 17.91
N PRO A 89 19.58 10.67 17.61
CA PRO A 89 20.85 11.36 17.75
C PRO A 89 21.27 11.39 19.22
N GLU A 90 22.57 11.47 19.46
CA GLU A 90 23.09 11.70 20.81
C GLU A 90 22.56 13.05 21.34
N PRO A 91 22.15 13.12 22.63
CA PRO A 91 21.77 14.38 23.24
C PRO A 91 22.97 15.33 23.32
N GLU A 92 22.71 16.63 23.51
CA GLU A 92 23.77 17.57 23.90
C GLU A 92 24.41 17.12 25.22
N ALA A 93 25.72 17.37 25.36
CA ALA A 93 26.41 17.09 26.62
C ALA A 93 25.90 18.03 27.73
N ASP A 94 25.95 17.54 28.98
CA ASP A 94 25.71 18.35 30.18
C ASP A 94 24.32 19.02 30.27
N LEU A 95 23.26 18.28 29.90
CA LEU A 95 21.86 18.70 30.12
C LEU A 95 21.44 18.70 31.60
N GLU A 96 22.26 18.12 32.48
CA GLU A 96 22.05 18.12 33.93
C GLU A 96 22.18 19.56 34.48
N GLY A 97 21.03 20.19 34.74
CA GLY A 97 20.96 21.56 35.29
C GLY A 97 20.47 22.62 34.31
N VAL A 98 20.06 22.24 33.09
CA VAL A 98 19.37 23.15 32.18
C VAL A 98 18.02 23.57 32.77
N VAL A 99 17.82 24.87 32.94
CA VAL A 99 16.56 25.47 33.41
C VAL A 99 15.91 26.21 32.24
N ILE A 100 14.66 25.91 31.95
CA ILE A 100 13.88 26.64 30.94
C ILE A 100 13.44 27.98 31.56
N PRO A 101 13.78 29.12 30.94
CA PRO A 101 13.35 30.43 31.43
C PRO A 101 11.84 30.64 31.22
N ASP A 102 11.23 31.42 32.12
CA ASP A 102 9.83 31.88 32.03
C ASP A 102 9.59 32.88 30.88
#